data_AF-A0A0K2RD16-F1
#
_entry.id   AF-A0A0K2RD16-F1
#
_cell.length_a   1.000
_cell.length_b   1.000
_cell.length_c   1.000
_cell.angle_alpha   90.00
_cell.angle_beta   90.00
_cell.angle_gamma   90.00
#
_symmetry.space_group_name_H-M   'P 1'
#
loop_
_entity.id
_entity.type
_entity.pdbx_description
1 polymer ?
#
loop_
_entity_poly.entity_id
_entity_poly.type
_entity_poly.pdbx_seq_one_letter_code
_entity_poly.pdbx_strand_id
1 'polypeptide(L)'
;MTHLHNPSWSETVEPQGAISPFKRFAALPEAQGLYNPEQEKDACGLAIIATLRGEPGYDIVEAALTALRNLEHRGAVGADEGTGDGAGLLMQVPDEFFRAVTEFELPAPGQYVVGTAFLPAETREAETAKAGIEALAVDEGLTVLGWREVPVVGDLVGAMARACMPYFAQPFLASATGEVLDRNELDSRAWRIRKRAQNKFGVYFPSLSSRTIVYKGMLTTAQLEPFYPDLSDKRFKTKLAIVHSRFSTNTFPSWPLAQPFRTIAHNGEINTVKGNRNWMRARQSQLANPLLGDSPEELYPICTPGASDSASFDEVAELLWLSGRPITHSIMMMIPEAWENHATMDPARRAFYEYHSLLMEPWDGPAAVSFTDGNLVGATLDRNGLRPGRYWITEDGLIVFASEVGVIEVEPAKVVKKGRVSPGKMFLVDTEAGRIIDDAEVKAEVAAANPWAEWVKDNLIDLNELPEREHVLHTAASVNIRQRTFGYTTEELKILLGPMARTGPNRSAPWAPTLRLPCCPSARACCSTTSCSLSPRSPTRPWTRSAKSS
;
A
#
# COMPACT_ATOMS: atom_id res chain seq x y z
N MET A 1 50.41 2.92 -20.80
CA MET A 1 49.52 3.85 -20.08
C MET A 1 48.11 3.56 -20.56
N THR A 2 47.45 2.64 -19.87
CA THR A 2 46.10 2.15 -20.16
C THR A 2 45.13 2.99 -19.34
N HIS A 3 44.31 3.80 -20.02
CA HIS A 3 43.21 4.53 -19.39
C HIS A 3 42.08 3.55 -19.08
N LEU A 4 41.83 3.32 -17.79
CA LEU A 4 40.66 2.62 -17.28
C LEU A 4 39.44 3.55 -17.42
N HIS A 5 38.48 3.17 -18.26
CA HIS A 5 37.15 3.76 -18.30
C HIS A 5 36.40 3.37 -17.02
N ASN A 6 36.04 4.35 -16.20
CA ASN A 6 35.09 4.18 -15.10
C ASN A 6 33.66 4.09 -15.70
N PRO A 7 32.89 3.02 -15.47
CA PRO A 7 31.48 3.00 -15.80
C PRO A 7 30.70 3.84 -14.76
N SER A 8 29.87 4.78 -15.22
CA SER A 8 28.93 5.51 -14.37
C SER A 8 27.81 4.58 -13.91
N TRP A 9 27.73 4.33 -12.61
CA TRP A 9 26.69 3.51 -11.95
C TRP A 9 25.30 4.18 -11.88
N SER A 10 24.95 5.07 -12.81
CA SER A 10 23.73 5.89 -12.72
C SER A 10 22.75 5.76 -13.89
N GLU A 11 22.98 4.85 -14.83
CA GLU A 11 22.00 4.56 -15.88
C GLU A 11 21.50 3.13 -15.70
N THR A 12 20.37 3.00 -14.99
CA THR A 12 19.51 1.82 -15.11
C THR A 12 19.00 1.78 -16.54
N VAL A 13 19.65 0.96 -17.37
CA VAL A 13 19.07 0.52 -18.64
C VAL A 13 17.81 -0.26 -18.26
N GLU A 14 16.63 0.38 -18.32
CA GLU A 14 15.35 -0.33 -18.23
C GLU A 14 15.36 -1.34 -19.39
N PRO A 15 15.21 -2.66 -19.13
CA PRO A 15 14.98 -3.61 -20.21
C PRO A 15 13.72 -3.16 -20.97
N GLN A 16 13.62 -3.47 -22.26
CA GLN A 16 12.41 -3.27 -23.08
C GLN A 16 11.24 -4.10 -22.52
N GLY A 17 10.75 -3.73 -21.34
CA GLY A 17 9.67 -4.37 -20.60
C GLY A 17 8.36 -3.64 -20.80
N ALA A 18 7.25 -4.30 -20.48
CA ALA A 18 5.94 -3.68 -20.54
C ALA A 18 5.88 -2.43 -19.64
N ILE A 19 5.17 -1.41 -20.09
CA ILE A 19 4.95 -0.19 -19.31
C ILE A 19 4.20 -0.57 -18.03
N SER A 20 4.75 -0.21 -16.86
CA SER A 20 4.10 -0.45 -15.56
C SER A 20 2.68 0.11 -15.59
N PRO A 21 1.68 -0.61 -15.05
CA PRO A 21 0.30 -0.10 -15.02
C PRO A 21 0.17 1.23 -14.28
N PHE A 22 1.04 1.49 -13.28
CA PHE A 22 1.08 2.75 -12.53
C PHE A 22 1.61 3.93 -13.35
N LYS A 23 2.26 3.66 -14.50
CA LYS A 23 2.61 4.66 -15.51
C LYS A 23 1.56 4.71 -16.63
N ARG A 24 1.05 3.54 -17.07
CA ARG A 24 0.11 3.42 -18.20
C ARG A 24 -1.25 4.04 -17.91
N PHE A 25 -1.82 3.78 -16.74
CA PHE A 25 -3.15 4.24 -16.34
C PHE A 25 -3.08 5.48 -15.44
N ALA A 26 -2.06 6.31 -15.68
CA ALA A 26 -1.78 7.51 -14.92
C ALA A 26 -1.33 8.65 -15.84
N ALA A 27 -1.56 9.89 -15.41
CA ALA A 27 -1.12 11.10 -16.10
C ALA A 27 -0.10 11.89 -15.26
N LEU A 28 0.85 11.20 -14.63
CA LEU A 28 1.88 11.80 -13.77
C LEU A 28 2.96 12.51 -14.61
N PRO A 29 3.30 13.78 -14.31
CA PRO A 29 4.42 14.43 -14.96
C PRO A 29 5.76 13.87 -14.49
N GLU A 30 6.78 14.00 -15.34
CA GLU A 30 8.16 13.68 -14.94
C GLU A 30 8.67 14.63 -13.87
N ALA A 31 9.68 14.19 -13.10
CA ALA A 31 10.31 15.03 -12.09
C ALA A 31 10.88 16.31 -12.73
N GLN A 32 10.38 17.48 -12.31
CA GLN A 32 10.77 18.76 -12.86
C GLN A 32 10.98 19.79 -11.73
N GLY A 33 12.18 20.37 -11.66
CA GLY A 33 12.53 21.36 -10.64
C GLY A 33 12.52 20.75 -9.23
N LEU A 34 11.64 21.24 -8.34
CA LEU A 34 11.46 20.72 -6.98
C LEU A 34 10.36 19.65 -6.88
N TYR A 35 9.60 19.42 -7.95
CA TYR A 35 8.57 18.38 -7.95
C TYR A 35 9.21 17.00 -8.16
N ASN A 36 8.92 16.09 -7.24
CA ASN A 36 9.27 14.68 -7.35
C ASN A 36 8.01 13.84 -7.02
N PRO A 37 7.50 13.03 -7.98
CA PRO A 37 6.35 12.15 -7.74
C PRO A 37 6.53 11.19 -6.55
N GLU A 38 7.76 10.86 -6.18
CA GLU A 38 8.05 9.98 -5.03
C GLU A 38 7.78 10.63 -3.66
N GLN A 39 7.51 11.94 -3.60
CA GLN A 39 7.28 12.67 -2.35
C GLN A 39 5.80 12.97 -2.08
N GLU A 40 4.89 12.38 -2.85
CA GLU A 40 3.45 12.59 -2.72
C GLU A 40 2.87 11.96 -1.45
N LYS A 41 1.86 12.61 -0.88
CA LYS A 41 1.19 12.20 0.37
C LYS A 41 -0.31 12.12 0.17
N ASP A 42 -0.93 11.15 0.84
CA ASP A 42 -2.37 10.95 0.80
C ASP A 42 -2.98 11.02 2.22
N ALA A 43 -4.18 11.61 2.30
CA ALA A 43 -5.08 11.48 3.44
C ALA A 43 -6.35 10.79 2.94
N CYS A 44 -7.06 10.03 3.77
CA CYS A 44 -8.19 9.25 3.25
C CYS A 44 -9.39 9.25 4.20
N GLY A 45 -10.48 8.66 3.75
CA GLY A 45 -11.56 8.11 4.55
C GLY A 45 -11.68 6.61 4.29
N LEU A 46 -11.95 5.81 5.32
CA LEU A 46 -12.23 4.38 5.16
C LEU A 46 -13.43 3.96 6.00
N ALA A 47 -14.15 2.93 5.53
CA ALA A 47 -15.16 2.25 6.29
C ALA A 47 -15.24 0.76 5.94
N ILE A 48 -15.67 -0.04 6.92
CA ILE A 48 -16.02 -1.45 6.81
C ILE A 48 -17.48 -1.57 7.18
N ILE A 49 -18.27 -2.23 6.33
CA ILE A 49 -19.62 -2.66 6.64
C ILE A 49 -19.63 -4.18 6.62
N ALA A 50 -20.14 -4.82 7.66
CA ALA A 50 -20.26 -6.27 7.73
C ALA A 50 -21.55 -6.69 8.44
N THR A 51 -21.98 -7.94 8.24
CA THR A 51 -23.12 -8.52 8.94
C THR A 51 -22.76 -9.80 9.67
N LEU A 52 -23.36 -9.99 10.84
CA LEU A 52 -23.31 -11.21 11.64
C LEU A 52 -24.46 -12.18 11.34
N ARG A 53 -25.36 -11.84 10.40
CA ARG A 53 -26.55 -12.66 10.07
C ARG A 53 -26.21 -13.96 9.31
N GLY A 54 -24.97 -14.15 8.88
CA GLY A 54 -24.49 -15.33 8.15
C GLY A 54 -24.81 -15.33 6.65
N GLU A 55 -25.90 -14.68 6.24
CA GLU A 55 -26.33 -14.61 4.83
C GLU A 55 -25.96 -13.26 4.17
N PRO A 56 -25.56 -13.26 2.88
CA PRO A 56 -25.21 -12.06 2.15
C PRO A 56 -26.46 -11.24 1.80
N GLY A 57 -26.34 -9.92 1.80
CA GLY A 57 -27.44 -9.01 1.46
C GLY A 57 -26.98 -7.80 0.65
N TYR A 58 -27.91 -7.23 -0.14
CA TYR A 58 -27.67 -5.99 -0.87
C TYR A 58 -27.69 -4.76 0.06
N ASP A 59 -28.36 -4.87 1.21
CA ASP A 59 -28.34 -3.85 2.27
C ASP A 59 -26.92 -3.51 2.72
N ILE A 60 -26.01 -4.49 2.69
CA ILE A 60 -24.59 -4.28 3.02
C ILE A 60 -23.88 -3.45 1.95
N VAL A 61 -24.19 -3.67 0.68
CA VAL A 61 -23.65 -2.87 -0.43
C VAL A 61 -24.20 -1.45 -0.39
N GLU A 62 -25.51 -1.29 -0.18
CA GLU A 62 -26.17 0.00 -0.05
C GLU A 62 -25.62 0.83 1.13
N ALA A 63 -25.43 0.17 2.28
CA ALA A 63 -24.81 0.79 3.45
C ALA A 63 -23.34 1.17 3.19
N ALA A 64 -22.58 0.34 2.47
CA ALA A 64 -21.20 0.64 2.10
C ALA A 64 -21.10 1.83 1.15
N LEU A 65 -21.94 1.90 0.12
CA LEU A 65 -22.02 3.03 -0.80
C LEU A 65 -22.48 4.32 -0.10
N THR A 66 -23.41 4.21 0.86
CA THR A 66 -23.81 5.33 1.71
C THR A 66 -22.66 5.82 2.59
N ALA A 67 -21.93 4.90 3.21
CA ALA A 67 -20.74 5.23 3.99
C ALA A 67 -19.67 5.93 3.14
N LEU A 68 -19.44 5.44 1.92
CA LEU A 68 -18.50 6.03 0.98
C LEU A 68 -18.89 7.48 0.63
N ARG A 69 -20.15 7.73 0.28
CA ARG A 69 -20.68 9.09 0.01
C ARG A 69 -20.50 10.04 1.18
N ASN A 70 -20.71 9.55 2.40
CA ASN A 70 -20.55 10.33 3.62
C ASN A 70 -19.08 10.56 4.01
N LEU A 71 -18.12 10.02 3.25
CA LEU A 71 -16.69 10.31 3.37
C LEU A 71 -16.20 11.31 2.30
N GLU A 72 -17.09 11.89 1.47
CA GLU A 72 -16.73 12.84 0.41
C GLU A 72 -15.97 14.07 0.94
N HIS A 73 -16.29 14.57 2.14
CA HIS A 73 -15.58 15.71 2.74
C HIS A 73 -14.12 15.39 3.12
N ARG A 74 -13.73 14.12 3.06
CA ARG A 74 -12.34 13.66 3.16
C ARG A 74 -11.71 13.34 1.81
N GLY A 75 -12.46 13.41 0.72
CA GLY A 75 -11.96 13.31 -0.65
C GLY A 75 -11.56 14.68 -1.19
N ALA A 76 -10.64 14.68 -2.15
CA ALA A 76 -10.37 15.86 -2.95
C ALA A 76 -10.99 15.70 -4.34
N VAL A 77 -11.41 16.82 -4.91
CA VAL A 77 -11.75 16.93 -6.31
C VAL A 77 -10.48 17.35 -7.04
N GLY A 78 -10.17 16.69 -8.14
CA GLY A 78 -9.00 16.93 -8.97
C GLY A 78 -9.01 18.33 -9.62
N ALA A 79 -8.00 18.60 -10.44
CA ALA A 79 -7.85 19.93 -11.07
C ALA A 79 -8.99 20.29 -12.04
N ASP A 80 -9.71 19.30 -12.58
CA ASP A 80 -10.89 19.47 -13.44
C ASP A 80 -12.17 18.96 -12.78
N GLU A 81 -13.28 19.64 -13.08
CA GLU A 81 -14.60 19.30 -12.55
C GLU A 81 -14.99 17.86 -12.94
N GLY A 82 -15.34 17.05 -11.95
CA GLY A 82 -15.73 15.65 -12.15
C GLY A 82 -14.59 14.62 -12.11
N THR A 83 -13.35 15.03 -11.89
CA THR A 83 -12.25 14.10 -11.54
C THR A 83 -12.18 13.97 -10.02
N GLY A 84 -12.34 12.76 -9.48
CA GLY A 84 -12.06 12.47 -8.08
C GLY A 84 -10.70 11.78 -7.91
N ASP A 85 -10.07 11.96 -6.76
CA ASP A 85 -8.73 11.42 -6.43
C ASP A 85 -8.67 9.90 -6.25
N GLY A 86 -9.83 9.26 -6.13
CA GLY A 86 -9.99 7.82 -6.12
C GLY A 86 -11.04 7.35 -5.12
N ALA A 87 -11.96 6.52 -5.58
CA ALA A 87 -12.96 5.86 -4.73
C ALA A 87 -13.08 4.39 -5.11
N GLY A 88 -13.46 3.56 -4.15
CA GLY A 88 -13.66 2.14 -4.42
C GLY A 88 -14.36 1.37 -3.31
N LEU A 89 -14.75 0.15 -3.69
CA LEU A 89 -15.46 -0.84 -2.90
C LEU A 89 -14.81 -2.21 -3.13
N LEU A 90 -14.42 -2.86 -2.05
CA LEU A 90 -14.07 -4.28 -2.00
C LEU A 90 -15.22 -5.03 -1.34
N MET A 91 -15.63 -6.15 -1.92
CA MET A 91 -16.60 -7.05 -1.30
C MET A 91 -16.35 -8.51 -1.70
N GLN A 92 -17.14 -9.44 -1.15
CA GLN A 92 -17.13 -10.83 -1.58
C GLN A 92 -17.65 -10.96 -3.03
N VAL A 93 -17.22 -12.01 -3.73
CA VAL A 93 -17.69 -12.31 -5.10
C VAL A 93 -19.21 -12.57 -5.08
N PRO A 94 -20.03 -11.75 -5.77
CA PRO A 94 -21.49 -11.94 -5.83
C PRO A 94 -21.87 -13.00 -6.88
N ASP A 95 -21.78 -14.28 -6.51
CA ASP A 95 -22.04 -15.42 -7.41
C ASP A 95 -23.41 -15.36 -8.10
N GLU A 96 -24.49 -15.03 -7.38
CA GLU A 96 -25.85 -14.90 -7.93
C GLU A 96 -25.91 -13.86 -9.06
N PHE A 97 -25.22 -12.73 -8.89
CA PHE A 97 -25.13 -11.70 -9.92
C PHE A 97 -24.36 -12.23 -11.14
N PHE A 98 -23.17 -12.78 -10.95
CA PHE A 98 -22.32 -13.21 -12.05
C PHE A 98 -22.96 -14.29 -12.91
N ARG A 99 -23.54 -15.33 -12.30
CA ARG A 99 -24.27 -16.37 -13.04
C ARG A 99 -25.37 -15.82 -13.93
N ALA A 100 -25.97 -14.70 -13.54
CA ALA A 100 -27.09 -14.12 -14.26
C ALA A 100 -26.67 -13.11 -15.34
N VAL A 101 -25.38 -12.72 -15.40
CA VAL A 101 -24.85 -11.76 -16.39
C VAL A 101 -23.75 -12.34 -17.27
N THR A 102 -23.30 -13.57 -17.02
CA THR A 102 -22.34 -14.29 -17.89
C THR A 102 -23.06 -15.27 -18.81
N GLU A 103 -22.58 -15.42 -20.04
CA GLU A 103 -23.15 -16.35 -21.03
C GLU A 103 -22.57 -17.78 -20.94
N PHE A 104 -21.53 -17.97 -20.12
CA PHE A 104 -20.85 -19.24 -19.90
C PHE A 104 -21.17 -19.81 -18.52
N GLU A 105 -21.06 -21.13 -18.39
CA GLU A 105 -21.32 -21.84 -17.13
C GLU A 105 -20.20 -21.58 -16.11
N LEU A 106 -20.60 -21.19 -14.90
CA LEU A 106 -19.68 -21.00 -13.78
C LEU A 106 -19.67 -22.25 -12.88
N PRO A 107 -18.49 -22.76 -12.49
CA PRO A 107 -18.35 -23.75 -11.42
C PRO A 107 -18.98 -23.28 -10.11
N ALA A 108 -19.08 -24.16 -9.12
CA ALA A 108 -19.62 -23.83 -7.80
C ALA A 108 -18.90 -22.62 -7.14
N PRO A 109 -19.56 -21.85 -6.25
CA PRO A 109 -18.94 -20.71 -5.57
C PRO A 109 -17.61 -21.07 -4.90
N GLY A 110 -16.56 -20.32 -5.24
CA GLY A 110 -15.20 -20.58 -4.75
C GLY A 110 -14.44 -21.67 -5.52
N GLN A 111 -14.95 -22.13 -6.66
CA GLN A 111 -14.24 -23.00 -7.62
C GLN A 111 -13.95 -22.27 -8.95
N TYR A 112 -14.14 -20.96 -8.97
CA TYR A 112 -13.72 -20.07 -10.04
C TYR A 112 -13.15 -18.80 -9.42
N VAL A 113 -12.28 -18.12 -10.16
CA VAL A 113 -11.76 -16.79 -9.83
C VAL A 113 -12.30 -15.77 -10.81
N VAL A 114 -12.51 -14.55 -10.32
CA VAL A 114 -12.89 -13.40 -11.14
C VAL A 114 -12.14 -12.17 -10.66
N GLY A 115 -11.89 -11.25 -11.57
CA GLY A 115 -11.19 -10.01 -11.27
C GLY A 115 -11.42 -8.99 -12.36
N THR A 116 -11.31 -7.70 -12.07
CA THR A 116 -11.43 -6.66 -13.10
C THR A 116 -10.07 -6.37 -13.70
N ALA A 117 -9.80 -6.83 -14.92
CA ALA A 117 -8.58 -6.48 -15.64
C ALA A 117 -8.69 -5.04 -16.17
N PHE A 118 -7.72 -4.21 -15.80
CA PHE A 118 -7.48 -2.90 -16.41
C PHE A 118 -6.56 -3.13 -17.60
N LEU A 119 -7.16 -3.15 -18.79
CA LEU A 119 -6.51 -3.40 -20.06
C LEU A 119 -6.19 -2.08 -20.78
N PRO A 120 -5.23 -2.08 -21.71
CA PRO A 120 -5.04 -0.96 -22.65
C PRO A 120 -6.36 -0.59 -23.33
N ALA A 121 -6.59 0.72 -23.54
CA ALA A 121 -7.79 1.20 -24.23
C ALA A 121 -7.76 0.91 -25.74
N GLU A 122 -6.57 0.74 -26.33
CA GLU A 122 -6.40 0.37 -27.73
C GLU A 122 -6.75 -1.10 -27.92
N THR A 123 -7.66 -1.38 -28.85
CA THR A 123 -8.27 -2.71 -29.04
C THR A 123 -7.23 -3.80 -29.31
N ARG A 124 -6.24 -3.56 -30.18
CA ARG A 124 -5.26 -4.59 -30.52
C ARG A 124 -4.34 -4.92 -29.33
N GLU A 125 -3.91 -3.93 -28.56
CA GLU A 125 -3.17 -4.12 -27.32
C GLU A 125 -4.01 -4.86 -26.26
N ALA A 126 -5.31 -4.52 -26.14
CA ALA A 126 -6.22 -5.22 -25.24
C ALA A 126 -6.36 -6.71 -25.59
N GLU A 127 -6.60 -7.04 -26.87
CA GLU A 127 -6.71 -8.42 -27.34
C GLU A 127 -5.38 -9.19 -27.19
N THR A 128 -4.24 -8.53 -27.41
CA THR A 128 -2.92 -9.12 -27.16
C THR A 128 -2.74 -9.46 -25.67
N ALA A 129 -3.16 -8.55 -24.78
CA ALA A 129 -3.10 -8.78 -23.34
C ALA A 129 -4.05 -9.90 -22.88
N LYS A 130 -5.28 -9.97 -23.44
CA LYS A 130 -6.24 -11.06 -23.17
C LYS A 130 -5.68 -12.42 -23.57
N ALA A 131 -5.18 -12.55 -24.80
CA ALA A 131 -4.55 -13.78 -25.29
C ALA A 131 -3.31 -14.16 -24.45
N GLY A 132 -2.53 -13.17 -24.00
CA GLY A 132 -1.43 -13.37 -23.07
C GLY A 132 -1.88 -13.92 -21.71
N ILE A 133 -2.98 -13.40 -21.15
CA ILE A 133 -3.57 -13.89 -19.90
C ILE A 133 -4.10 -15.31 -20.06
N GLU A 134 -4.72 -15.64 -21.19
CA GLU A 134 -5.18 -17.00 -21.51
C GLU A 134 -4.01 -18.00 -21.57
N ALA A 135 -2.90 -17.61 -22.21
CA ALA A 135 -1.69 -18.45 -22.21
C ALA A 135 -1.11 -18.65 -20.80
N LEU A 136 -1.05 -17.58 -20.00
CA LEU A 136 -0.63 -17.66 -18.60
C LEU A 136 -1.57 -18.55 -17.76
N ALA A 137 -2.87 -18.54 -18.04
CA ALA A 137 -3.82 -19.42 -17.37
C ALA A 137 -3.52 -20.90 -17.65
N VAL A 138 -3.26 -21.23 -18.92
CA VAL A 138 -2.90 -22.60 -19.33
C VAL A 138 -1.62 -23.07 -18.63
N ASP A 139 -0.60 -22.21 -18.55
CA ASP A 139 0.65 -22.52 -17.83
C ASP A 139 0.42 -22.88 -16.35
N GLU A 140 -0.61 -22.30 -15.73
CA GLU A 140 -0.96 -22.51 -14.31
C GLU A 140 -2.02 -23.61 -14.11
N GLY A 141 -2.33 -24.38 -15.16
CA GLY A 141 -3.35 -25.43 -15.14
C GLY A 141 -4.78 -24.91 -14.98
N LEU A 142 -5.02 -23.63 -15.30
CA LEU A 142 -6.32 -23.00 -15.32
C LEU A 142 -6.81 -22.80 -16.76
N THR A 143 -8.11 -22.60 -16.92
CA THR A 143 -8.74 -22.21 -18.19
C THR A 143 -9.56 -20.95 -18.00
N VAL A 144 -9.56 -20.07 -19.00
CA VAL A 144 -10.46 -18.91 -19.03
C VAL A 144 -11.80 -19.38 -19.60
N LEU A 145 -12.83 -19.40 -18.76
CA LEU A 145 -14.20 -19.78 -19.13
C LEU A 145 -14.82 -18.77 -20.09
N GLY A 146 -14.48 -17.49 -19.90
CA GLY A 146 -14.89 -16.41 -20.75
C GLY A 146 -14.51 -15.05 -20.19
N TRP A 147 -14.72 -14.03 -21.01
CA TRP A 147 -14.52 -12.63 -20.65
C TRP A 147 -15.86 -11.91 -20.61
N ARG A 148 -16.07 -11.13 -19.55
CA ARG A 148 -17.20 -10.19 -19.45
C ARG A 148 -16.69 -8.77 -19.58
N GLU A 149 -17.21 -8.00 -20.52
CA GLU A 149 -17.00 -6.56 -20.53
C GLU A 149 -17.74 -5.93 -19.36
N VAL A 150 -17.06 -5.11 -18.56
CA VAL A 150 -17.68 -4.46 -17.41
C VAL A 150 -18.48 -3.26 -17.92
N PRO A 151 -19.80 -3.19 -17.70
CA PRO A 151 -20.57 -2.01 -18.08
C PRO A 151 -20.07 -0.80 -17.28
N VAL A 152 -19.69 0.26 -17.98
CA VAL A 152 -19.23 1.52 -17.37
C VAL A 152 -19.89 2.73 -18.02
N VAL A 153 -20.12 3.77 -17.22
CA VAL A 153 -20.62 5.06 -17.71
C VAL A 153 -19.47 6.06 -17.76
N GLY A 154 -18.62 5.94 -18.79
CA GLY A 154 -17.40 6.73 -18.96
C GLY A 154 -17.62 8.24 -19.04
N ASP A 155 -18.82 8.67 -19.41
CA ASP A 155 -19.17 10.08 -19.54
C ASP A 155 -19.22 10.85 -18.21
N LEU A 156 -19.33 10.15 -17.09
CA LEU A 156 -19.37 10.76 -15.75
C LEU A 156 -18.02 11.27 -15.26
N VAL A 157 -16.93 10.76 -15.85
CA VAL A 157 -15.57 11.02 -15.38
C VAL A 157 -15.00 12.26 -16.07
N GLY A 158 -14.29 13.08 -15.30
CA GLY A 158 -13.55 14.25 -15.80
C GLY A 158 -12.57 13.90 -16.92
N ALA A 159 -12.22 14.90 -17.73
CA ALA A 159 -11.45 14.69 -18.97
C ALA A 159 -10.06 14.11 -18.68
N MET A 160 -9.41 14.54 -17.60
CA MET A 160 -8.09 14.04 -17.22
C MET A 160 -8.14 12.56 -16.84
N ALA A 161 -9.09 12.17 -15.99
CA ALA A 161 -9.24 10.77 -15.57
C ALA A 161 -9.71 9.88 -16.74
N ARG A 162 -10.55 10.39 -17.63
CA ARG A 162 -10.97 9.68 -18.85
C ARG A 162 -9.82 9.42 -19.81
N ALA A 163 -8.89 10.36 -19.95
CA ALA A 163 -7.74 10.22 -20.86
C ALA A 163 -6.80 9.06 -20.50
N CYS A 164 -6.75 8.67 -19.22
CA CYS A 164 -5.96 7.53 -18.73
C CYS A 164 -6.84 6.34 -18.28
N MET A 165 -8.12 6.34 -18.64
CA MET A 165 -9.08 5.30 -18.26
C MET A 165 -8.74 3.97 -18.96
N PRO A 166 -8.64 2.86 -18.21
CA PRO A 166 -8.44 1.55 -18.81
C PRO A 166 -9.72 1.03 -19.48
N TYR A 167 -9.55 0.03 -20.35
CA TYR A 167 -10.67 -0.83 -20.74
C TYR A 167 -10.88 -1.90 -19.67
N PHE A 168 -12.11 -2.06 -19.18
CA PHE A 168 -12.43 -2.94 -18.06
C PHE A 168 -13.04 -4.25 -18.57
N ALA A 169 -12.35 -5.36 -18.33
CA ALA A 169 -12.86 -6.69 -18.65
C ALA A 169 -12.62 -7.66 -17.50
N GLN A 170 -13.56 -8.58 -17.26
CA GLN A 170 -13.48 -9.58 -16.21
C GLN A 170 -13.23 -10.96 -16.82
N PRO A 171 -12.02 -11.54 -16.70
CA PRO A 171 -11.82 -12.94 -16.99
C PRO A 171 -12.36 -13.79 -15.84
N PHE A 172 -13.01 -14.89 -16.19
CA PHE A 172 -13.43 -15.94 -15.25
C PHE A 172 -12.55 -17.14 -15.48
N LEU A 173 -11.80 -17.57 -14.46
CA LEU A 173 -10.89 -18.70 -14.57
C LEU A 173 -11.29 -19.82 -13.61
N ALA A 174 -11.08 -21.06 -14.04
CA ALA A 174 -11.32 -22.25 -13.24
C ALA A 174 -10.28 -23.33 -13.56
N SER A 175 -10.29 -24.43 -12.81
CA SER A 175 -9.43 -25.58 -13.12
C SER A 175 -9.68 -26.08 -14.54
N ALA A 176 -8.61 -26.25 -15.33
CA ALA A 176 -8.71 -26.77 -16.69
C ALA A 176 -9.18 -28.24 -16.75
N THR A 177 -8.91 -29.02 -15.69
CA THR A 177 -9.29 -30.43 -15.58
C THR A 177 -10.69 -30.61 -14.96
N GLY A 178 -11.28 -29.54 -14.41
CA GLY A 178 -12.51 -29.59 -13.63
C GLY A 178 -12.33 -30.20 -12.23
N GLU A 179 -11.09 -30.39 -11.78
CA GLU A 179 -10.82 -30.84 -10.42
C GLU A 179 -11.22 -29.79 -9.38
N VAL A 180 -11.69 -30.25 -8.22
CA VAL A 180 -12.02 -29.37 -7.10
C VAL A 180 -10.72 -28.95 -6.41
N LEU A 181 -10.37 -27.67 -6.52
CA LEU A 181 -9.17 -27.11 -5.92
C LEU A 181 -9.48 -26.51 -4.56
N ASP A 182 -8.52 -26.59 -3.64
CA ASP A 182 -8.58 -25.75 -2.44
C ASP A 182 -8.58 -24.28 -2.84
N ARG A 183 -9.36 -23.45 -2.13
CA ARG A 183 -9.51 -22.03 -2.48
C ARG A 183 -8.18 -21.26 -2.38
N ASN A 184 -7.29 -21.63 -1.48
CA ASN A 184 -5.98 -20.98 -1.38
C ASN A 184 -5.08 -21.39 -2.56
N GLU A 185 -5.17 -22.65 -3.01
CA GLU A 185 -4.44 -23.11 -4.19
C GLU A 185 -4.93 -22.42 -5.48
N LEU A 186 -6.24 -22.31 -5.65
CA LEU A 186 -6.84 -21.62 -6.79
C LEU A 186 -6.43 -20.13 -6.83
N ASP A 187 -6.51 -19.43 -5.68
CA ASP A 187 -6.08 -18.03 -5.58
C ASP A 187 -4.56 -17.86 -5.73
N SER A 188 -3.75 -18.85 -5.33
CA SER A 188 -2.30 -18.85 -5.52
C SER A 188 -1.92 -18.91 -7.01
N ARG A 189 -2.60 -19.76 -7.78
CA ARG A 189 -2.45 -19.84 -9.25
C ARG A 189 -2.88 -18.51 -9.91
N ALA A 190 -4.03 -17.97 -9.50
CA ALA A 190 -4.52 -16.68 -9.98
C ALA A 190 -3.57 -15.51 -9.63
N TRP A 191 -2.95 -15.53 -8.45
CA TRP A 191 -1.96 -14.55 -8.03
C TRP A 191 -0.72 -14.56 -8.94
N ARG A 192 -0.22 -15.75 -9.33
CA ARG A 192 0.88 -15.87 -10.30
C ARG A 192 0.50 -15.31 -11.67
N ILE A 193 -0.69 -15.64 -12.19
CA ILE A 193 -1.21 -15.06 -13.43
C ILE A 193 -1.24 -13.54 -13.33
N ARG A 194 -1.77 -13.00 -12.23
CA ARG A 194 -1.87 -11.55 -12.01
C ARG A 194 -0.51 -10.87 -12.02
N LYS A 195 0.48 -11.41 -11.31
CA LYS A 195 1.85 -10.85 -11.27
C LYS A 195 2.53 -10.95 -12.64
N ARG A 196 2.44 -12.10 -13.32
CA ARG A 196 3.01 -12.32 -14.66
C ARG A 196 2.34 -11.42 -15.70
N ALA A 197 1.02 -11.26 -15.66
CA ALA A 197 0.28 -10.39 -16.58
C ALA A 197 0.63 -8.91 -16.38
N GLN A 198 0.82 -8.49 -15.12
CA GLN A 198 1.31 -7.15 -14.81
C GLN A 198 2.71 -6.91 -15.40
N ASN A 199 3.64 -7.83 -15.16
CA ASN A 199 5.04 -7.68 -15.57
C ASN A 199 5.23 -7.80 -17.09
N LYS A 200 4.48 -8.69 -17.76
CA LYS A 200 4.63 -8.99 -19.20
C LYS A 200 3.76 -8.12 -20.11
N PHE A 201 2.58 -7.70 -19.64
CA PHE A 201 1.60 -7.00 -20.48
C PHE A 201 1.18 -5.63 -19.94
N GLY A 202 1.62 -5.23 -18.75
CA GLY A 202 1.24 -3.95 -18.14
C GLY A 202 -0.25 -3.88 -17.78
N VAL A 203 -0.85 -5.04 -17.46
CA VAL A 203 -2.24 -5.16 -17.00
C VAL A 203 -2.30 -4.97 -15.49
N TYR A 204 -3.33 -4.29 -14.99
CA TYR A 204 -3.57 -4.17 -13.57
C TYR A 204 -4.86 -4.86 -13.16
N PHE A 205 -4.79 -5.64 -12.08
CA PHE A 205 -5.97 -6.30 -11.52
C PHE A 205 -6.18 -5.79 -10.09
N PRO A 206 -7.17 -4.92 -9.81
CA PRO A 206 -7.55 -4.54 -8.45
C PRO A 206 -7.81 -5.76 -7.55
N SER A 207 -8.35 -6.82 -8.15
CA SER A 207 -8.53 -8.15 -7.58
C SER A 207 -8.47 -9.19 -8.70
N LEU A 208 -8.09 -10.42 -8.36
CA LEU A 208 -8.28 -11.63 -9.17
C LEU A 208 -8.33 -12.80 -8.18
N SER A 209 -9.52 -13.12 -7.70
CA SER A 209 -9.72 -14.04 -6.56
C SER A 209 -11.03 -14.78 -6.67
N SER A 210 -11.11 -15.94 -6.01
CA SER A 210 -12.33 -16.72 -5.80
C SER A 210 -13.18 -16.21 -4.63
N ARG A 211 -12.65 -15.26 -3.84
CA ARG A 211 -13.25 -14.79 -2.59
C ARG A 211 -13.77 -13.36 -2.68
N THR A 212 -12.95 -12.44 -3.21
CA THR A 212 -13.25 -11.00 -3.21
C THR A 212 -13.17 -10.39 -4.60
N ILE A 213 -13.91 -9.31 -4.80
CA ILE A 213 -13.84 -8.46 -5.99
C ILE A 213 -13.79 -6.98 -5.61
N VAL A 214 -13.04 -6.21 -6.40
CA VAL A 214 -12.84 -4.77 -6.18
C VAL A 214 -13.34 -3.97 -7.37
N TYR A 215 -14.24 -3.02 -7.09
CA TYR A 215 -14.70 -1.99 -8.02
C TYR A 215 -14.14 -0.65 -7.55
N LYS A 216 -13.26 -0.05 -8.36
CA LYS A 216 -12.60 1.22 -8.02
C LYS A 216 -12.22 2.02 -9.25
N GLY A 217 -11.89 3.29 -9.06
CA GLY A 217 -11.39 4.15 -10.13
C GLY A 217 -11.13 5.57 -9.67
N MET A 218 -10.75 6.43 -10.62
CA MET A 218 -10.59 7.88 -10.43
C MET A 218 -11.94 8.57 -10.41
N LEU A 219 -12.69 8.31 -9.34
CA LEU A 219 -14.08 8.70 -9.16
C LEU A 219 -14.21 9.47 -7.85
N THR A 220 -15.14 10.42 -7.79
CA THR A 220 -15.64 10.93 -6.50
C THR A 220 -16.43 9.84 -5.79
N THR A 221 -16.67 9.99 -4.49
CA THR A 221 -17.37 8.94 -3.72
C THR A 221 -18.80 8.74 -4.23
N ALA A 222 -19.44 9.80 -4.73
CA ALA A 222 -20.79 9.76 -5.29
C ALA A 222 -20.86 9.13 -6.69
N GLN A 223 -19.76 9.15 -7.45
CA GLN A 223 -19.69 8.63 -8.82
C GLN A 223 -19.53 7.12 -8.90
N LEU A 224 -19.09 6.44 -7.83
CA LEU A 224 -18.77 5.00 -7.89
C LEU A 224 -19.94 4.14 -8.39
N GLU A 225 -21.12 4.27 -7.78
CA GLU A 225 -22.30 3.49 -8.16
C GLU A 225 -22.81 3.86 -9.57
N PRO A 226 -23.00 5.15 -9.94
CA PRO A 226 -23.41 5.51 -11.29
C PRO A 226 -22.40 5.11 -12.38
N PHE A 227 -21.09 5.11 -12.08
CA PHE A 227 -20.06 4.71 -13.04
C PHE A 227 -20.04 3.20 -13.29
N TYR A 228 -20.30 2.39 -12.26
CA TYR A 228 -20.42 0.93 -12.35
C TYR A 228 -21.87 0.48 -12.07
N PRO A 229 -22.74 0.41 -13.10
CA PRO A 229 -24.16 0.05 -12.93
C PRO A 229 -24.40 -1.30 -12.25
N ASP A 230 -23.42 -2.22 -12.29
CA ASP A 230 -23.43 -3.47 -11.54
C ASP A 230 -23.76 -3.27 -10.04
N LEU A 231 -23.29 -2.18 -9.44
CA LEU A 231 -23.46 -1.87 -8.02
C LEU A 231 -24.90 -1.52 -7.64
N SER A 232 -25.75 -1.19 -8.62
CA SER A 232 -27.18 -0.94 -8.40
C SER A 232 -28.03 -2.21 -8.52
N ASP A 233 -27.46 -3.34 -8.95
CA ASP A 233 -28.18 -4.60 -9.11
C ASP A 233 -28.44 -5.28 -7.75
N LYS A 234 -29.70 -5.62 -7.45
CA LYS A 234 -30.08 -6.22 -6.16
C LYS A 234 -29.53 -7.64 -5.94
N ARG A 235 -28.99 -8.29 -6.97
CA ARG A 235 -28.25 -9.57 -6.89
C ARG A 235 -26.81 -9.38 -6.39
N PHE A 236 -26.31 -8.14 -6.36
CA PHE A 236 -24.98 -7.79 -5.87
C PHE A 236 -24.96 -7.83 -4.33
N LYS A 237 -24.96 -9.05 -3.77
CA LYS A 237 -25.08 -9.29 -2.32
C LYS A 237 -23.71 -9.64 -1.72
N THR A 238 -23.47 -9.22 -0.48
CA THR A 238 -22.25 -9.55 0.28
C THR A 238 -22.51 -9.63 1.77
N LYS A 239 -21.66 -10.32 2.53
CA LYS A 239 -21.65 -10.25 4.00
C LYS A 239 -20.71 -9.15 4.52
N LEU A 240 -19.70 -8.77 3.74
CA LEU A 240 -18.73 -7.74 4.10
C LEU A 240 -18.38 -6.84 2.92
N ALA A 241 -18.07 -5.59 3.22
CA ALA A 241 -17.64 -4.57 2.28
C ALA A 241 -16.62 -3.64 2.94
N ILE A 242 -15.58 -3.27 2.20
CA ILE A 242 -14.62 -2.23 2.58
C ILE A 242 -14.71 -1.12 1.54
N VAL A 243 -14.92 0.11 1.98
CA VAL A 243 -14.90 1.29 1.11
C VAL A 243 -13.79 2.22 1.49
N HIS A 244 -13.28 2.92 0.48
CA HIS A 244 -12.21 3.88 0.66
C HIS A 244 -12.40 5.09 -0.25
N SER A 245 -12.19 6.27 0.33
CA SER A 245 -12.08 7.56 -0.38
C SER A 245 -10.66 8.08 -0.22
N ARG A 246 -9.98 8.31 -1.35
CA ARG A 246 -8.62 8.84 -1.40
C ARG A 246 -8.66 10.35 -1.52
N PHE A 247 -7.78 11.03 -0.80
CA PHE A 247 -7.41 12.43 -1.00
C PHE A 247 -5.91 12.47 -1.21
N SER A 248 -5.51 12.94 -2.38
CA SER A 248 -4.10 13.07 -2.74
C SER A 248 -3.73 14.54 -2.77
N THR A 249 -2.47 14.83 -2.43
CA THR A 249 -1.92 16.17 -2.73
C THR A 249 -1.63 16.36 -4.23
N ASN A 250 -1.93 15.37 -5.06
CA ASN A 250 -1.71 15.37 -6.50
C ASN A 250 -3.00 15.70 -7.27
N THR A 251 -2.87 16.54 -8.30
CA THR A 251 -3.96 16.83 -9.25
C THR A 251 -4.01 15.88 -10.46
N PHE A 252 -3.07 14.95 -10.58
CA PHE A 252 -2.94 14.03 -11.71
C PHE A 252 -3.59 12.66 -11.42
N PRO A 253 -4.46 12.17 -12.31
CA PRO A 253 -5.18 10.92 -12.09
C PRO A 253 -4.28 9.68 -12.25
N SER A 254 -4.57 8.64 -11.46
CA SER A 254 -3.95 7.31 -11.57
C SER A 254 -4.91 6.22 -11.08
N TRP A 255 -5.57 5.56 -12.03
CA TRP A 255 -6.60 4.53 -11.74
C TRP A 255 -6.11 3.40 -10.80
N PRO A 256 -4.87 2.89 -10.93
CA PRO A 256 -4.36 1.83 -10.06
C PRO A 256 -4.12 2.28 -8.61
N LEU A 257 -3.98 3.57 -8.34
CA LEU A 257 -3.74 4.13 -7.01
C LEU A 257 -5.01 4.33 -6.18
N ALA A 258 -6.19 4.30 -6.81
CA ALA A 258 -7.45 4.23 -6.09
C ALA A 258 -7.47 2.99 -5.18
N GLN A 259 -8.17 3.09 -4.07
CA GLN A 259 -8.30 2.04 -3.06
C GLN A 259 -9.77 1.62 -2.91
N PRO A 260 -10.09 0.42 -2.39
CA PRO A 260 -9.18 -0.57 -1.78
C PRO A 260 -8.19 -1.27 -2.72
N PHE A 261 -7.19 -1.94 -2.15
CA PHE A 261 -6.35 -2.92 -2.85
C PHE A 261 -6.92 -4.33 -2.72
N ARG A 262 -6.10 -5.40 -2.80
CA ARG A 262 -6.59 -6.78 -2.92
C ARG A 262 -7.10 -7.31 -1.59
N THR A 263 -6.37 -6.98 -0.53
CA THR A 263 -6.61 -7.46 0.82
C THR A 263 -6.80 -6.32 1.81
N ILE A 264 -6.32 -5.10 1.48
CA ILE A 264 -6.34 -3.97 2.42
C ILE A 264 -6.91 -2.66 1.86
N ALA A 265 -7.36 -1.80 2.77
CA ALA A 265 -7.54 -0.37 2.57
C ALA A 265 -6.82 0.39 3.69
N HIS A 266 -6.05 1.41 3.34
CA HIS A 266 -5.15 2.10 4.24
C HIS A 266 -5.42 3.60 4.28
N ASN A 267 -5.66 4.09 5.49
CA ASN A 267 -5.72 5.50 5.82
C ASN A 267 -4.45 5.90 6.55
N GLY A 268 -3.53 6.59 5.87
CA GLY A 268 -2.24 6.87 6.47
C GLY A 268 -1.11 7.07 5.49
N GLU A 269 0.11 7.03 6.02
CA GLU A 269 1.36 7.09 5.28
C GLU A 269 2.36 6.13 5.94
N ILE A 270 3.03 5.29 5.17
CA ILE A 270 4.08 4.40 5.65
C ILE A 270 5.43 5.09 5.42
N ASN A 271 5.94 5.72 6.47
CA ASN A 271 7.17 6.51 6.43
C ASN A 271 8.43 5.66 6.14
N THR A 272 8.40 4.36 6.47
CA THR A 272 9.54 3.46 6.27
C THR A 272 9.54 2.75 4.92
N VAL A 273 8.57 3.03 4.03
CA VAL A 273 8.32 2.26 2.79
C VAL A 273 9.55 2.04 1.91
N LYS A 274 10.43 3.03 1.78
CA LYS A 274 11.64 2.89 0.93
C LYS A 274 12.59 1.83 1.49
N GLY A 275 12.77 1.80 2.81
CA GLY A 275 13.54 0.76 3.50
C GLY A 275 12.88 -0.61 3.32
N ASN A 276 11.57 -0.68 3.53
CA ASN A 276 10.83 -1.93 3.45
C ASN A 276 10.87 -2.55 2.05
N ARG A 277 10.70 -1.72 1.01
CA ARG A 277 10.84 -2.16 -0.40
C ARG A 277 12.23 -2.69 -0.71
N ASN A 278 13.28 -2.03 -0.20
CA ASN A 278 14.65 -2.48 -0.40
C ASN A 278 14.92 -3.82 0.29
N TRP A 279 14.41 -4.00 1.51
CA TRP A 279 14.54 -5.26 2.23
C TRP A 279 13.75 -6.38 1.55
N MET A 280 12.52 -6.12 1.09
CA MET A 280 11.76 -7.09 0.29
C MET A 280 12.49 -7.48 -0.99
N ARG A 281 13.08 -6.50 -1.70
CA ARG A 281 13.91 -6.78 -2.89
C ARG A 281 15.12 -7.65 -2.55
N ALA A 282 15.79 -7.41 -1.42
CA ALA A 282 16.91 -8.25 -0.98
C ALA A 282 16.46 -9.69 -0.66
N ARG A 283 15.29 -9.84 -0.04
CA ARG A 283 14.69 -11.14 0.31
C ARG A 283 14.27 -11.97 -0.91
N GLN A 284 13.94 -11.34 -2.05
CA GLN A 284 13.44 -12.05 -3.24
C GLN A 284 14.32 -13.25 -3.62
N SER A 285 15.64 -13.11 -3.60
CA SER A 285 16.59 -14.17 -3.96
C SER A 285 16.57 -15.39 -3.02
N GLN A 286 15.99 -15.25 -1.83
CA GLN A 286 15.92 -16.28 -0.80
C GLN A 286 14.48 -16.77 -0.55
N LEU A 287 13.48 -16.21 -1.25
CA LEU A 287 12.10 -16.64 -1.10
C LEU A 287 11.94 -18.07 -1.63
N ALA A 288 11.45 -18.96 -0.79
CA ALA A 288 11.16 -20.35 -1.13
C ALA A 288 9.80 -20.75 -0.55
N ASN A 289 8.83 -20.99 -1.42
CA ASN A 289 7.49 -21.46 -1.07
C ASN A 289 6.77 -21.99 -2.33
N PRO A 290 5.93 -23.03 -2.25
CA PRO A 290 5.13 -23.52 -3.38
C PRO A 290 4.28 -22.44 -4.09
N LEU A 291 3.87 -21.38 -3.38
CA LEU A 291 3.17 -20.23 -3.95
C LEU A 291 3.89 -19.62 -5.17
N LEU A 292 5.22 -19.61 -5.16
CA LEU A 292 6.03 -18.96 -6.20
C LEU A 292 6.06 -19.72 -7.53
N GLY A 293 5.61 -20.98 -7.55
CA GLY A 293 5.67 -21.83 -8.74
C GLY A 293 7.11 -22.17 -9.15
N ASP A 294 7.25 -22.65 -10.39
CA ASP A 294 8.52 -23.17 -10.92
C ASP A 294 9.48 -22.07 -11.40
N SER A 295 8.96 -20.88 -11.72
CA SER A 295 9.74 -19.74 -12.22
C SER A 295 9.47 -18.47 -11.41
N PRO A 296 9.95 -18.39 -10.16
CA PRO A 296 9.73 -17.24 -9.27
C PRO A 296 10.21 -15.91 -9.84
N GLU A 297 11.22 -15.92 -10.70
CA GLU A 297 11.80 -14.75 -11.33
C GLU A 297 10.80 -13.97 -12.21
N GLU A 298 9.80 -14.65 -12.78
CA GLU A 298 8.75 -13.99 -13.57
C GLU A 298 7.78 -13.17 -12.71
N LEU A 299 7.75 -13.44 -11.39
CA LEU A 299 6.90 -12.75 -10.43
C LEU A 299 7.55 -11.47 -9.89
N TYR A 300 8.87 -11.32 -10.08
CA TYR A 300 9.61 -10.18 -9.56
C TYR A 300 9.49 -8.92 -10.42
N PRO A 301 9.59 -7.73 -9.80
CA PRO A 301 9.70 -7.50 -8.36
C PRO A 301 8.36 -7.75 -7.62
N ILE A 302 8.44 -8.18 -6.36
CA ILE A 302 7.26 -8.40 -5.51
C ILE A 302 6.55 -7.07 -5.27
N CYS A 303 7.29 -6.08 -4.75
CA CYS A 303 6.79 -4.70 -4.64
C CYS A 303 6.88 -3.99 -6.00
N THR A 304 5.74 -3.58 -6.54
CA THR A 304 5.70 -3.01 -7.90
C THR A 304 6.32 -1.61 -7.97
N PRO A 305 7.22 -1.34 -8.93
CA PRO A 305 7.79 -0.01 -9.14
C PRO A 305 6.72 1.01 -9.52
N GLY A 306 6.76 2.19 -8.88
CA GLY A 306 5.79 3.27 -9.09
C GLY A 306 4.46 3.09 -8.34
N ALA A 307 4.28 2.00 -7.59
CA ALA A 307 3.11 1.82 -6.73
C ALA A 307 3.19 2.74 -5.49
N SER A 308 2.03 3.02 -4.86
CA SER A 308 2.01 3.73 -3.56
C SER A 308 2.56 2.86 -2.43
N ASP A 309 2.81 3.50 -1.29
CA ASP A 309 3.21 2.84 -0.05
C ASP A 309 2.22 1.74 0.37
N SER A 310 0.94 2.07 0.29
CA SER A 310 -0.22 1.26 0.63
C SER A 310 -0.34 0.07 -0.33
N ALA A 311 -0.07 0.26 -1.62
CA ALA A 311 -0.02 -0.82 -2.60
C ALA A 311 1.13 -1.80 -2.29
N SER A 312 2.31 -1.29 -1.92
CA SER A 312 3.43 -2.14 -1.53
C SER A 312 3.15 -2.93 -0.24
N PHE A 313 2.42 -2.33 0.70
CA PHE A 313 1.97 -3.04 1.90
C PHE A 313 0.99 -4.17 1.55
N ASP A 314 -0.01 -3.90 0.70
CA ASP A 314 -0.96 -4.90 0.21
C ASP A 314 -0.26 -6.08 -0.48
N GLU A 315 0.70 -5.81 -1.38
CA GLU A 315 1.45 -6.85 -2.11
C GLU A 315 2.19 -7.80 -1.17
N VAL A 316 2.76 -7.27 -0.08
CA VAL A 316 3.49 -8.08 0.91
C VAL A 316 2.52 -8.80 1.85
N ALA A 317 1.44 -8.15 2.28
CA ALA A 317 0.40 -8.77 3.11
C ALA A 317 -0.27 -9.95 2.39
N GLU A 318 -0.60 -9.77 1.11
CA GLU A 318 -1.20 -10.80 0.27
C GLU A 318 -0.22 -11.95 0.00
N LEU A 319 1.06 -11.66 -0.27
CA LEU A 319 2.10 -12.68 -0.41
C LEU A 319 2.21 -13.55 0.87
N LEU A 320 2.28 -12.91 2.03
CA LEU A 320 2.39 -13.61 3.32
C LEU A 320 1.14 -14.46 3.57
N TRP A 321 -0.05 -13.92 3.30
CA TRP A 321 -1.31 -14.63 3.46
C TRP A 321 -1.41 -15.86 2.56
N LEU A 322 -1.24 -15.70 1.24
CA LEU A 322 -1.32 -16.80 0.28
C LEU A 322 -0.24 -17.85 0.49
N SER A 323 0.90 -17.47 1.09
CA SER A 323 1.98 -18.41 1.45
C SER A 323 1.64 -19.36 2.62
N GLY A 324 0.47 -19.18 3.24
CA GLY A 324 -0.09 -20.05 4.27
C GLY A 324 -0.19 -19.43 5.66
N ARG A 325 0.11 -18.13 5.82
CA ARG A 325 -0.06 -17.44 7.11
C ARG A 325 -1.48 -16.88 7.22
N PRO A 326 -2.17 -16.99 8.37
CA PRO A 326 -3.41 -16.26 8.58
C PRO A 326 -3.23 -14.75 8.34
N ILE A 327 -4.22 -14.06 7.78
CA ILE A 327 -4.11 -12.62 7.50
C ILE A 327 -3.82 -11.81 8.77
N THR A 328 -4.38 -12.23 9.91
CA THR A 328 -4.11 -11.64 11.23
C THR A 328 -2.63 -11.74 11.63
N HIS A 329 -2.00 -12.90 11.40
CA HIS A 329 -0.56 -13.10 11.58
C HIS A 329 0.23 -12.13 10.70
N SER A 330 -0.07 -12.11 9.40
CA SER A 330 0.63 -11.24 8.43
C SER A 330 0.55 -9.77 8.82
N ILE A 331 -0.63 -9.29 9.22
CA ILE A 331 -0.82 -7.92 9.68
C ILE A 331 -0.08 -7.64 11.00
N MET A 332 -0.12 -8.55 11.98
CA MET A 332 0.63 -8.40 13.24
C MET A 332 2.16 -8.41 13.03
N MET A 333 2.64 -9.16 12.04
CA MET A 333 4.05 -9.22 11.65
C MET A 333 4.51 -7.91 10.99
N MET A 334 3.66 -7.31 10.14
CA MET A 334 4.00 -6.08 9.41
C MET A 334 3.77 -4.80 10.24
N ILE A 335 2.73 -4.77 11.09
CA ILE A 335 2.39 -3.65 11.99
C ILE A 335 2.43 -4.15 13.45
N PRO A 336 3.62 -4.39 14.01
CA PRO A 336 3.74 -4.90 15.37
C PRO A 336 3.41 -3.85 16.44
N GLU A 337 2.77 -4.31 17.51
CA GLU A 337 2.55 -3.53 18.73
C GLU A 337 3.86 -2.98 19.31
N ALA A 338 3.79 -1.98 20.20
CA ALA A 338 4.94 -1.58 21.00
C ALA A 338 5.24 -2.68 22.03
N TRP A 339 6.19 -3.56 21.75
CA TRP A 339 6.44 -4.76 22.56
C TRP A 339 7.71 -4.69 23.42
N GLU A 340 8.78 -4.03 22.96
CA GLU A 340 10.12 -4.05 23.58
C GLU A 340 10.10 -3.63 25.05
N ASN A 341 9.42 -2.53 25.37
CA ASN A 341 9.35 -1.97 26.73
C ASN A 341 8.00 -2.19 27.43
N HIS A 342 7.20 -3.15 26.93
CA HIS A 342 5.85 -3.39 27.47
C HIS A 342 5.89 -4.39 28.63
N ALA A 343 6.08 -3.87 29.85
CA ALA A 343 6.32 -4.68 31.06
C ALA A 343 5.22 -5.73 31.36
N THR A 344 3.95 -5.43 31.04
CA THR A 344 2.81 -6.31 31.32
C THR A 344 2.40 -7.17 30.11
N MET A 345 3.20 -7.22 29.05
CA MET A 345 2.90 -8.06 27.88
C MET A 345 2.99 -9.53 28.26
N ASP A 346 2.07 -10.33 27.74
CA ASP A 346 2.18 -11.78 27.81
C ASP A 346 3.52 -12.27 27.20
N PRO A 347 4.29 -13.13 27.89
CA PRO A 347 5.60 -13.57 27.41
C PRO A 347 5.56 -14.31 26.07
N ALA A 348 4.53 -15.11 25.79
CA ALA A 348 4.41 -15.81 24.51
C ALA A 348 4.17 -14.82 23.37
N ARG A 349 3.33 -13.80 23.61
CA ARG A 349 3.14 -12.69 22.68
C ARG A 349 4.41 -11.88 22.46
N ARG A 350 5.19 -11.60 23.51
CA ARG A 350 6.49 -10.92 23.37
C ARG A 350 7.44 -11.73 22.49
N ALA A 351 7.55 -13.03 22.74
CA ALA A 351 8.40 -13.92 21.95
C ALA A 351 8.00 -13.97 20.47
N PHE A 352 6.69 -13.93 20.17
CA PHE A 352 6.20 -13.80 18.79
C PHE A 352 6.76 -12.53 18.11
N TYR A 353 6.66 -11.37 18.77
CA TYR A 353 7.15 -10.11 18.19
C TYR A 353 8.67 -10.06 18.08
N GLU A 354 9.37 -10.55 19.10
CA GLU A 354 10.82 -10.64 19.11
C GLU A 354 11.34 -11.49 17.96
N TYR A 355 10.78 -12.68 17.76
CA TYR A 355 11.10 -13.54 16.63
C TYR A 355 10.86 -12.83 15.28
N HIS A 356 9.69 -12.22 15.09
CA HIS A 356 9.36 -11.58 13.81
C HIS A 356 10.15 -10.31 13.54
N SER A 357 10.66 -9.62 14.58
CA SER A 357 11.53 -8.46 14.42
C SER A 357 12.85 -8.77 13.70
N LEU A 358 13.29 -10.04 13.75
CA LEU A 358 14.47 -10.54 13.04
C LEU A 358 14.18 -10.85 11.56
N LEU A 359 12.91 -11.01 11.18
CA LEU A 359 12.50 -11.41 9.84
C LEU A 359 11.93 -10.25 9.02
N MET A 360 11.15 -9.38 9.66
CA MET A 360 10.41 -8.30 9.05
C MET A 360 10.58 -7.00 9.84
N GLU A 361 11.10 -5.99 9.18
CA GLU A 361 11.07 -4.62 9.68
C GLU A 361 9.63 -4.10 9.76
N PRO A 362 9.28 -3.30 10.78
CA PRO A 362 7.96 -2.69 10.87
C PRO A 362 7.68 -1.76 9.68
N TRP A 363 6.48 -1.92 9.10
CA TRP A 363 5.92 -0.98 8.14
C TRP A 363 5.28 0.17 8.91
N ASP A 364 6.12 1.10 9.36
CA ASP A 364 5.78 2.11 10.34
C ASP A 364 5.37 3.45 9.70
N GLY A 365 4.51 4.17 10.42
CA GLY A 365 3.91 5.43 10.02
C GLY A 365 2.47 5.53 10.54
N PRO A 366 1.84 6.73 10.47
CA PRO A 366 0.44 6.89 10.84
C PRO A 366 -0.43 5.99 9.96
N ALA A 367 -1.15 5.02 10.54
CA ALA A 367 -1.91 4.06 9.76
C ALA A 367 -3.17 3.60 10.48
N ALA A 368 -4.30 3.61 9.76
CA ALA A 368 -5.43 2.73 10.03
C ALA A 368 -5.59 1.83 8.82
N VAL A 369 -5.42 0.53 9.01
CA VAL A 369 -5.49 -0.47 7.95
C VAL A 369 -6.69 -1.35 8.18
N SER A 370 -7.66 -1.29 7.27
CA SER A 370 -8.70 -2.29 7.13
C SER A 370 -8.19 -3.43 6.26
N PHE A 371 -8.51 -4.67 6.60
CA PHE A 371 -8.05 -5.84 5.86
C PHE A 371 -9.12 -6.95 5.83
N THR A 372 -9.01 -7.85 4.85
CA THR A 372 -9.89 -9.02 4.72
C THR A 372 -9.22 -10.14 3.94
N ASP A 373 -9.57 -11.37 4.28
CA ASP A 373 -9.27 -12.58 3.49
C ASP A 373 -10.50 -13.10 2.73
N GLY A 374 -11.61 -12.34 2.75
CA GLY A 374 -12.90 -12.70 2.17
C GLY A 374 -13.88 -13.39 3.14
N ASN A 375 -13.43 -13.88 4.29
CA ASN A 375 -14.28 -14.43 5.35
C ASN A 375 -14.21 -13.58 6.62
N LEU A 376 -12.98 -13.25 7.02
CA LEU A 376 -12.64 -12.33 8.08
C LEU A 376 -12.56 -10.91 7.50
N VAL A 377 -13.05 -9.94 8.25
CA VAL A 377 -12.79 -8.53 7.99
C VAL A 377 -12.40 -7.84 9.28
N GLY A 378 -11.35 -7.03 9.23
CA GLY A 378 -10.81 -6.40 10.41
C GLY A 378 -10.15 -5.07 10.14
N ALA A 379 -9.76 -4.41 11.22
CA ALA A 379 -8.98 -3.19 11.18
C ALA A 379 -7.95 -3.18 12.31
N THR A 380 -6.77 -2.66 12.01
CA THR A 380 -5.73 -2.36 13.00
C THR A 380 -5.27 -0.91 12.86
N LEU A 381 -4.75 -0.37 13.96
CA LEU A 381 -4.08 0.92 13.96
C LEU A 381 -2.56 0.73 14.06
N ASP A 382 -1.82 1.76 13.67
CA ASP A 382 -0.39 1.83 13.92
C ASP A 382 -0.07 1.77 15.42
N ARG A 383 1.21 1.54 15.72
CA ARG A 383 1.74 1.41 17.08
C ARG A 383 1.38 2.58 18.00
N ASN A 384 1.25 3.79 17.44
CA ASN A 384 0.94 5.02 18.19
C ASN A 384 -0.55 5.40 18.10
N GLY A 385 -1.32 4.73 17.23
CA GLY A 385 -2.73 5.01 16.95
C GLY A 385 -2.97 6.44 16.48
N LEU A 386 -2.19 6.87 15.49
CA LEU A 386 -2.21 8.24 14.95
C LEU A 386 -3.44 8.50 14.07
N ARG A 387 -4.18 7.45 13.68
CA ARG A 387 -5.42 7.54 12.89
C ARG A 387 -6.61 6.97 13.65
N PRO A 388 -7.81 7.57 13.51
CA PRO A 388 -9.00 7.12 14.22
C PRO A 388 -9.60 5.85 13.59
N GLY A 389 -10.12 4.96 14.42
CA GLY A 389 -10.97 3.84 14.02
C GLY A 389 -12.09 3.63 15.04
N ARG A 390 -13.34 3.78 14.61
CA ARG A 390 -14.54 3.70 15.48
C ARG A 390 -15.51 2.66 14.94
N TYR A 391 -16.25 2.01 15.82
CA TYR A 391 -17.23 1.00 15.42
C TYR A 391 -18.56 1.07 16.17
N TRP A 392 -19.60 0.57 15.50
CA TRP A 392 -20.96 0.35 15.99
C TRP A 392 -21.39 -1.07 15.66
N ILE A 393 -22.13 -1.66 16.58
CA ILE A 393 -22.75 -2.97 16.41
C ILE A 393 -24.22 -2.80 16.76
N THR A 394 -25.09 -3.24 15.86
CA THR A 394 -26.54 -3.15 16.02
C THR A 394 -27.16 -4.49 16.44
N GLU A 395 -28.41 -4.44 16.92
CA GLU A 395 -29.17 -5.62 17.35
C GLU A 395 -29.45 -6.61 16.21
N ASP A 396 -29.62 -6.11 14.99
CA ASP A 396 -29.80 -6.90 13.77
C ASP A 396 -28.46 -7.41 13.18
N GLY A 397 -27.36 -7.25 13.90
CA GLY A 397 -26.06 -7.80 13.54
C GLY A 397 -25.31 -7.01 12.47
N LEU A 398 -25.69 -5.76 12.18
CA LEU A 398 -24.91 -4.86 11.32
C LEU A 398 -23.72 -4.34 12.11
N ILE A 399 -22.55 -4.41 11.47
CA ILE A 399 -21.30 -3.86 11.96
C ILE A 399 -20.87 -2.73 11.04
N VAL A 400 -20.57 -1.60 11.66
CA VAL A 400 -20.02 -0.44 10.99
C VAL A 400 -18.70 -0.13 11.67
N PHE A 401 -17.60 -0.13 10.93
CA PHE A 401 -16.35 0.44 11.38
C PHE A 401 -15.95 1.55 10.40
N ALA A 402 -15.48 2.69 10.89
CA ALA A 402 -15.06 3.79 10.03
C ALA A 402 -14.02 4.69 10.69
N SER A 403 -13.33 5.47 9.86
CA SER A 403 -12.45 6.53 10.32
C SER A 403 -13.19 7.66 11.05
N GLU A 404 -14.51 7.78 10.86
CA GLU A 404 -15.36 8.80 11.47
C GLU A 404 -16.67 8.25 12.03
N VAL A 405 -17.38 9.08 12.80
CA VAL A 405 -18.74 8.80 13.27
C VAL A 405 -19.78 9.32 12.29
N GLY A 406 -20.92 8.65 12.20
CA GLY A 406 -22.05 9.13 11.40
C GLY A 406 -21.93 8.85 9.90
N VAL A 407 -21.09 7.90 9.48
CA VAL A 407 -20.99 7.50 8.07
C VAL A 407 -22.24 6.80 7.56
N ILE A 408 -23.04 6.21 8.44
CA ILE A 408 -24.38 5.73 8.13
C ILE A 408 -25.34 6.14 9.24
N GLU A 409 -26.61 6.35 8.87
CA GLU A 409 -27.67 6.63 9.83
C GLU A 409 -28.12 5.31 10.47
N VAL A 410 -27.87 5.19 11.78
CA VAL A 410 -28.32 4.04 12.58
C VAL A 410 -29.22 4.56 13.68
N GLU A 411 -30.40 3.96 13.77
CA GLU A 411 -31.35 4.29 14.84
C GLU A 411 -30.71 4.05 16.21
N PRO A 412 -30.64 5.06 17.10
CA PRO A 412 -29.95 4.94 18.38
C PRO A 412 -30.45 3.77 19.26
N ALA A 413 -31.74 3.43 19.15
CA ALA A 413 -32.36 2.33 19.88
C ALA A 413 -31.82 0.95 19.47
N LYS A 414 -31.35 0.80 18.23
CA LYS A 414 -30.81 -0.48 17.70
C LYS A 414 -29.34 -0.69 18.01
N VAL A 415 -28.64 0.27 18.61
CA VAL A 415 -27.19 0.17 18.81
C VAL A 415 -26.88 -0.56 20.12
N VAL A 416 -26.34 -1.77 20.01
CA VAL A 416 -25.91 -2.61 21.15
C VAL A 416 -24.58 -2.13 21.72
N LYS A 417 -23.62 -1.80 20.86
CA LYS A 417 -22.25 -1.44 21.30
C LYS A 417 -21.64 -0.39 20.39
N LYS A 418 -20.94 0.56 21.02
CA LYS A 418 -20.11 1.58 20.35
C LYS A 418 -18.70 1.51 20.94
N GLY A 419 -17.69 1.65 20.10
CA GLY A 419 -16.30 1.59 20.56
C GLY A 419 -15.30 2.27 19.63
N ARG A 420 -14.04 2.26 20.06
CA ARG A 420 -12.89 2.70 19.27
C ARG A 420 -11.78 1.65 19.33
N VAL A 421 -11.03 1.52 18.26
CA VAL A 421 -9.81 0.72 18.24
C VAL A 421 -8.71 1.54 18.91
N SER A 422 -7.95 0.89 19.79
CA SER A 422 -6.84 1.52 20.52
C SER A 422 -5.52 1.15 19.86
N PRO A 423 -4.44 1.95 20.04
CA PRO A 423 -3.11 1.58 19.54
C PRO A 423 -2.74 0.15 19.90
N GLY A 424 -2.22 -0.60 18.94
CA GLY A 424 -1.85 -2.01 19.08
C GLY A 424 -3.01 -3.01 19.18
N LYS A 425 -4.28 -2.58 19.23
CA LYS A 425 -5.43 -3.49 19.20
C LYS A 425 -5.96 -3.72 17.79
N MET A 426 -6.50 -4.91 17.57
CA MET A 426 -7.18 -5.30 16.35
C MET A 426 -8.70 -5.40 16.59
N PHE A 427 -9.48 -4.92 15.64
CA PHE A 427 -10.91 -5.21 15.53
C PHE A 427 -11.10 -6.27 14.45
N LEU A 428 -11.77 -7.38 14.76
CA LEU A 428 -11.90 -8.50 13.84
C LEU A 428 -13.32 -9.08 13.88
N VAL A 429 -13.88 -9.31 12.70
CA VAL A 429 -15.20 -9.90 12.49
C VAL A 429 -15.05 -11.13 11.63
N ASP A 430 -15.63 -12.23 12.08
CA ASP A 430 -15.79 -13.44 11.29
C ASP A 430 -17.23 -13.51 10.78
N THR A 431 -17.39 -13.29 9.47
CA THR A 431 -18.71 -13.30 8.82
C THR A 431 -19.23 -14.70 8.54
N GLU A 432 -18.37 -15.72 8.63
CA GLU A 432 -18.74 -17.12 8.46
C GLU A 432 -19.23 -17.70 9.80
N ALA A 433 -18.50 -17.45 10.89
CA ALA A 433 -18.92 -17.83 12.23
C ALA A 433 -19.98 -16.89 12.84
N GLY A 434 -20.25 -15.75 12.20
CA GLY A 434 -21.24 -14.76 12.66
C GLY A 434 -20.88 -14.11 14.00
N ARG A 435 -19.59 -13.89 14.27
CA ARG A 435 -19.12 -13.32 15.54
C ARG A 435 -18.00 -12.31 15.39
N ILE A 436 -17.82 -11.52 16.45
CA ILE A 436 -16.66 -10.64 16.63
C ILE A 436 -15.61 -11.41 17.43
N ILE A 437 -14.37 -11.39 16.97
CA ILE A 437 -13.25 -12.04 17.64
C ILE A 437 -12.52 -11.00 18.50
N ASP A 438 -12.28 -11.32 19.76
CA ASP A 438 -11.59 -10.39 20.67
C ASP A 438 -10.09 -10.30 20.35
N ASP A 439 -9.51 -9.12 20.53
CA ASP A 439 -8.07 -8.86 20.34
C ASP A 439 -7.18 -9.83 21.12
N ALA A 440 -7.56 -10.16 22.36
CA ALA A 440 -6.80 -11.09 23.19
C ALA A 440 -6.84 -12.52 22.64
N GLU A 441 -7.97 -12.93 22.05
CA GLU A 441 -8.15 -14.24 21.43
C GLU A 441 -7.25 -14.39 20.20
N VAL A 442 -7.30 -13.43 19.27
CA VAL A 442 -6.46 -13.41 18.06
C VAL A 442 -4.98 -13.51 18.42
N LYS A 443 -4.54 -12.68 19.37
CA LYS A 443 -3.14 -12.63 19.75
C LYS A 443 -2.68 -13.85 20.51
N ALA A 444 -3.56 -14.47 21.31
CA ALA A 444 -3.24 -15.73 21.98
C ALA A 444 -3.08 -16.87 20.96
N GLU A 445 -3.95 -16.94 19.95
CA GLU A 445 -3.85 -17.92 18.87
C GLU A 445 -2.54 -17.78 18.10
N VAL A 446 -2.21 -16.55 17.66
CA VAL A 446 -0.96 -16.27 16.92
C VAL A 446 0.29 -16.53 17.79
N ALA A 447 0.26 -16.17 19.07
CA ALA A 447 1.35 -16.45 20.01
C ALA A 447 1.51 -17.94 20.33
N ALA A 448 0.45 -18.74 20.20
CA ALA A 448 0.49 -20.18 20.43
C ALA A 448 0.77 -21.00 19.16
N ALA A 449 0.76 -20.37 17.98
CA ALA A 449 0.88 -21.07 16.70
C ALA A 449 2.20 -21.85 16.52
N ASN A 450 3.30 -21.37 17.13
CA ASN A 450 4.61 -22.02 17.10
C ASN A 450 5.35 -21.79 18.42
N PRO A 451 6.41 -22.57 18.73
CA PRO A 451 7.21 -22.39 19.96
C PRO A 451 8.17 -21.19 19.85
N TRP A 452 7.62 -19.98 19.68
CA TRP A 452 8.40 -18.75 19.42
C TRP A 452 9.47 -18.50 20.49
N ALA A 453 9.12 -18.71 21.77
CA ALA A 453 10.02 -18.46 22.89
C ALA A 453 11.24 -19.40 22.90
N GLU A 454 11.06 -20.66 22.48
CA GLU A 454 12.15 -21.62 22.33
C GLU A 454 13.09 -21.17 21.21
N TRP A 455 12.54 -20.81 20.05
CA TRP A 455 13.33 -20.35 18.91
C TRP A 455 14.14 -19.09 19.21
N VAL A 456 13.54 -18.11 19.90
CA VAL A 456 14.26 -16.90 20.31
C VAL A 456 15.39 -17.26 21.28
N LYS A 457 15.07 -18.01 22.34
CA LYS A 457 16.05 -18.38 23.36
C LYS A 457 17.25 -19.15 22.79
N ASP A 458 17.00 -20.06 21.87
CA ASP A 458 18.03 -20.98 21.36
C ASP A 458 18.88 -20.38 20.24
N ASN A 459 18.40 -19.30 19.59
CA ASN A 459 19.05 -18.74 18.38
C ASN A 459 19.44 -17.26 18.50
N LEU A 460 18.97 -16.52 19.51
CA LEU A 460 19.35 -15.13 19.73
C LEU A 460 20.56 -15.05 20.68
N ILE A 461 21.56 -14.25 20.31
CA ILE A 461 22.73 -13.99 21.16
C ILE A 461 22.73 -12.51 21.54
N ASP A 462 22.69 -12.20 22.83
CA ASP A 462 22.87 -10.83 23.32
C ASP A 462 24.36 -10.47 23.31
N LEU A 463 24.71 -9.36 22.64
CA LEU A 463 26.07 -8.86 22.59
C LEU A 463 26.65 -8.52 23.97
N ASN A 464 25.80 -8.23 24.96
CA ASN A 464 26.23 -7.95 26.34
C ASN A 464 26.74 -9.20 27.08
N GLU A 465 26.42 -10.40 26.60
CA GLU A 465 26.90 -11.66 27.15
C GLU A 465 28.28 -12.05 26.60
N LEU A 466 28.76 -11.35 25.57
CA LEU A 466 30.08 -11.58 25.01
C LEU A 466 31.18 -11.02 25.92
N PRO A 467 32.36 -11.66 25.97
CA PRO A 467 33.47 -11.19 26.79
C PRO A 467 33.93 -9.79 26.37
N GLU A 468 34.28 -8.96 27.36
CA GLU A 468 34.83 -7.62 27.11
C GLU A 468 36.08 -7.71 26.24
N ARG A 469 36.12 -6.89 25.17
CA ARG A 469 37.30 -6.78 24.31
C ARG A 469 38.33 -5.87 24.96
N GLU A 470 39.60 -6.27 24.91
CA GLU A 470 40.70 -5.39 25.32
C GLU A 470 40.71 -4.12 24.45
N HIS A 471 40.67 -2.96 25.11
CA HIS A 471 40.79 -1.67 24.43
C HIS A 471 42.24 -1.38 24.05
N VAL A 472 42.50 -1.25 22.75
CA VAL A 472 43.81 -0.81 22.25
C VAL A 472 43.98 0.69 22.49
N LEU A 473 44.89 1.06 23.40
CA LEU A 473 45.26 2.44 23.62
C LEU A 473 46.23 2.92 22.54
N HIS A 474 45.79 3.88 21.72
CA HIS A 474 46.65 4.53 20.74
C HIS A 474 47.40 5.73 21.34
N THR A 475 48.62 5.99 20.87
CA THR A 475 49.39 7.17 21.29
C THR A 475 48.75 8.47 20.80
N ALA A 476 48.91 9.55 21.56
CA ALA A 476 48.37 10.87 21.20
C ALA A 476 48.85 11.36 19.82
N ALA A 477 50.07 11.01 19.41
CA ALA A 477 50.60 11.33 18.09
C ALA A 477 49.80 10.61 16.98
N SER A 478 49.51 9.33 17.16
CA SER A 478 48.71 8.54 16.21
C SER A 478 47.28 9.08 16.11
N VAL A 479 46.66 9.42 17.24
CA VAL A 479 45.32 10.00 17.30
C VAL A 479 45.26 11.34 16.55
N ASN A 480 46.22 12.23 16.79
CA ASN A 480 46.26 13.54 16.11
C ASN A 480 46.42 13.43 14.59
N ILE A 481 47.23 12.47 14.11
CA ILE A 481 47.39 12.22 12.67
C ILE A 481 46.04 11.79 12.08
N ARG A 482 45.39 10.80 12.69
CA ARG A 482 44.07 10.30 12.22
C ARG A 482 43.01 11.39 12.25
N GLN A 483 42.94 12.18 13.33
CA GLN A 483 42.01 13.31 13.44
C GLN A 483 42.18 14.29 12.28
N ARG A 484 43.43 14.66 11.95
CA ARG A 484 43.70 15.54 10.80
C ARG A 484 43.35 14.88 9.47
N THR A 485 43.66 13.58 9.30
CA THR A 485 43.33 12.83 8.07
C THR A 485 41.82 12.79 7.81
N PHE A 486 41.01 12.65 8.86
CA PHE A 486 39.54 12.63 8.76
C PHE A 486 38.91 14.02 8.90
N GLY A 487 39.71 15.09 8.95
CA GLY A 487 39.21 16.47 8.96
C GLY A 487 38.61 16.94 10.30
N TYR A 488 38.83 16.23 11.40
CA TYR A 488 38.36 16.65 12.72
C TYR A 488 38.99 17.99 13.11
N THR A 489 38.15 18.92 13.53
CA THR A 489 38.55 20.24 13.98
C THR A 489 38.59 20.34 15.50
N THR A 490 39.37 21.30 16.01
CA THR A 490 39.36 21.63 17.45
C THR A 490 37.96 22.04 17.93
N GLU A 491 37.16 22.64 17.04
CA GLU A 491 35.78 23.01 17.35
C GLU A 491 34.92 21.78 17.57
N GLU A 492 34.88 20.82 16.63
CA GLU A 492 34.13 19.57 16.78
C GLU A 492 34.58 18.78 18.03
N LEU A 493 35.89 18.70 18.28
CA LEU A 493 36.42 18.01 19.45
C LEU A 493 35.97 18.66 20.78
N LYS A 494 36.01 19.99 20.88
CA LYS A 494 35.68 20.71 22.13
C LYS A 494 34.19 20.96 22.31
N ILE A 495 33.47 21.18 21.22
CA ILE A 495 32.10 21.67 21.22
C ILE A 495 31.08 20.53 21.03
N LEU A 496 31.46 19.46 20.32
CA LEU A 496 30.59 18.30 20.10
C LEU A 496 31.06 17.10 20.94
N LEU A 497 32.25 16.58 20.67
CA LEU A 497 32.71 15.30 21.24
C LEU A 497 33.00 15.38 22.74
N GLY A 498 33.69 16.42 23.21
CA GLY A 498 33.99 16.61 24.63
C GLY A 498 32.74 16.66 25.52
N PRO A 499 31.71 17.45 25.16
CA PRO A 499 30.42 17.45 25.85
C PRO A 499 29.69 16.10 25.75
N MET A 500 29.57 15.49 24.57
CA MET A 500 28.90 14.18 24.41
C MET A 500 29.53 13.10 25.30
N ALA A 501 30.87 13.10 25.41
CA ALA A 501 31.59 12.16 26.28
C ALA A 501 31.34 12.39 27.78
N ARG A 502 30.94 13.58 28.19
CA ARG A 502 30.67 13.93 29.61
C ARG A 502 29.20 13.82 30.00
N THR A 503 28.29 14.21 29.12
CA THR A 503 26.87 14.41 29.44
C THR A 503 25.90 13.57 28.59
N GLY A 504 26.40 12.76 27.65
CA GLY A 504 25.57 12.00 26.71
C GLY A 504 25.05 12.84 25.53
N PRO A 505 24.17 12.28 24.67
CA PRO A 505 23.94 12.76 23.30
C PRO A 505 23.24 14.11 23.14
N ASN A 506 22.82 14.80 24.21
CA ASN A 506 22.01 16.00 24.07
C ASN A 506 22.83 17.29 24.13
N ARG A 507 22.91 17.98 22.99
CA ARG A 507 23.27 19.40 22.94
C ARG A 507 22.25 20.20 22.13
N SER A 508 21.69 21.24 22.74
CA SER A 508 20.94 22.30 22.06
C SER A 508 21.89 23.43 21.65
N ALA A 509 22.00 23.72 20.36
CA ALA A 509 22.64 24.94 19.87
C ALA A 509 21.60 26.06 19.75
N PRO A 510 21.87 27.29 20.24
CA PRO A 510 20.87 28.36 20.28
C PRO A 510 20.65 29.11 18.94
N TRP A 511 21.48 28.86 17.92
CA TRP A 511 21.45 29.59 16.65
C TRP A 511 21.44 28.66 15.44
N ALA A 512 20.70 29.05 14.39
CA ALA A 512 20.60 28.32 13.13
C ALA A 512 21.95 28.26 12.37
N PRO A 513 22.19 27.21 11.55
CA PRO A 513 23.41 27.12 10.75
C PRO A 513 23.49 28.30 9.76
N THR A 514 24.51 29.16 9.90
CA THR A 514 24.82 30.26 8.96
C THR A 514 25.89 29.89 7.95
N LEU A 515 26.35 28.63 7.95
CA LEU A 515 27.36 28.09 7.05
C LEU A 515 26.79 27.80 5.65
N ARG A 516 27.64 27.91 4.63
CA ARG A 516 27.29 27.52 3.25
C ARG A 516 27.03 26.02 3.16
N LEU A 517 26.20 25.64 2.18
CA LEU A 517 25.98 24.24 1.85
C LEU A 517 27.31 23.53 1.56
N PRO A 518 27.47 22.25 1.96
CA PRO A 518 28.72 21.48 1.79
C PRO A 518 29.25 21.45 0.36
N CYS A 519 28.37 21.50 -0.64
CA CYS A 519 28.74 21.53 -2.07
C CYS A 519 29.31 22.87 -2.54
N CYS A 520 29.35 23.89 -1.68
CA CYS A 520 29.94 25.19 -1.97
C CYS A 520 30.97 25.61 -0.91
N PRO A 521 32.01 24.78 -0.65
CA PRO A 521 32.90 24.97 0.47
C PRO A 521 34.13 25.77 0.01
N SER A 522 33.96 27.04 -0.37
CA SER A 522 35.11 27.94 -0.26
C SER A 522 34.69 29.39 0.01
N ALA A 523 35.10 29.85 1.19
CA ALA A 523 35.72 31.16 1.29
C ALA A 523 37.13 31.04 0.66
N ARG A 524 37.44 31.91 -0.30
CA ARG A 524 38.74 32.08 -1.02
C ARG A 524 39.13 31.01 -2.06
N ALA A 525 38.48 31.01 -3.22
CA ALA A 525 39.10 30.53 -4.48
C ALA A 525 38.50 31.09 -5.79
N CYS A 526 37.59 32.08 -5.76
CA CYS A 526 37.06 32.72 -6.98
C CYS A 526 37.40 34.21 -7.05
N CYS A 527 38.69 34.54 -7.08
CA CYS A 527 39.17 35.85 -7.54
C CYS A 527 40.43 35.66 -8.38
N SER A 528 40.27 35.12 -9.59
CA SER A 528 41.17 35.39 -10.71
C SER A 528 40.56 34.84 -12.01
N THR A 529 40.13 35.78 -12.87
CA THR A 529 40.08 35.69 -14.34
C THR A 529 39.42 34.46 -14.96
N THR A 530 38.18 34.59 -15.46
CA THR A 530 37.88 34.74 -16.90
C THR A 530 36.38 35.09 -17.05
N SER A 531 36.12 36.08 -17.88
CA SER A 531 34.81 36.60 -18.27
C SER A 531 33.86 35.53 -18.82
N CYS A 532 32.62 35.49 -18.32
CA CYS A 532 31.48 35.08 -19.13
C CYS A 532 30.28 35.99 -18.82
N SER A 533 29.97 36.83 -19.79
CA SER A 533 28.92 37.84 -19.80
C SER A 533 27.53 37.21 -19.82
N LEU A 534 26.66 37.60 -18.89
CA LEU A 534 25.21 37.54 -19.06
C LEU A 534 24.63 38.92 -18.80
N SER A 535 24.21 39.57 -19.89
CA SER A 535 23.49 40.84 -19.92
C SER A 535 22.05 40.65 -19.43
N PRO A 536 21.50 41.53 -18.56
CA PRO A 536 20.07 41.59 -18.32
C PRO A 536 19.43 42.51 -19.36
N ARG A 537 18.70 41.95 -20.33
CA ARG A 537 17.76 42.72 -21.16
C ARG A 537 16.44 42.88 -20.41
N SER A 538 16.24 44.04 -19.79
CA SER A 538 14.92 44.59 -19.47
C SER A 538 14.50 45.56 -20.59
N PRO A 539 13.29 45.47 -21.17
CA PRO A 539 12.81 46.52 -22.07
C PRO A 539 12.15 47.64 -21.26
N THR A 540 12.76 48.81 -21.29
CA THR A 540 12.15 50.09 -20.92
C THR A 540 11.17 50.53 -22.01
N ARG A 541 9.94 50.90 -21.64
CA ARG A 541 9.11 51.84 -22.40
C ARG A 541 8.80 53.05 -21.52
N PRO A 542 8.88 54.29 -22.04
CA PRO A 542 8.69 55.50 -21.26
C PRO A 542 7.22 55.89 -21.23
N TRP A 543 6.71 56.28 -20.06
CA TRP A 543 5.47 57.06 -19.94
C TRP A 543 5.78 58.37 -19.23
N THR A 544 5.57 59.45 -19.97
CA THR A 544 5.69 60.85 -19.60
C THR A 544 4.63 61.25 -18.57
N ARG A 545 5.03 61.97 -17.52
CA ARG A 545 4.12 62.76 -16.66
C ARG A 545 3.69 64.03 -17.39
N SER A 546 2.39 64.33 -17.39
CA SER A 546 1.90 65.71 -17.32
C SER A 546 0.60 65.76 -16.51
N ALA A 547 0.40 66.88 -15.83
CA ALA A 547 -0.50 67.11 -14.71
C ALA A 547 -1.97 67.37 -15.11
N LYS A 548 -2.89 67.18 -14.17
CA LYS A 548 -3.73 68.27 -13.63
C LYS A 548 -4.59 67.83 -12.44
N SER A 549 -4.67 68.75 -11.50
CA SER A 549 -5.65 68.92 -10.44
C SER A 549 -7.09 68.97 -10.97
N SER A 550 -7.99 68.36 -10.20
CA SER A 550 -9.37 68.76 -9.82
C SER A 550 -10.18 67.50 -9.54
#